data_AF-A0A4Y2TMI1-F1
#
_entry.id   AF-A0A4Y2TMI1-F1
#
_cell.length_a   1.000
_cell.length_b   1.000
_cell.length_c   1.000
_cell.angle_alpha   90.00
_cell.angle_beta   90.00
_cell.angle_gamma   90.00
#
_symmetry.space_group_name_H-M   'P 1'
#
loop_
_entity.id
_entity.type
_entity.pdbx_description
1 polymer ?
#
loop_
_entity_poly.entity_id
_entity_poly.type
_entity_poly.pdbx_seq_one_letter_code
_entity_poly.pdbx_strand_id
1 'polypeptide(L)'
;MKEAKEKTASVSKNVDGQDVSKIHVMRTLPTSMKVNQCLKYFNRENILMTLIRWMCHLYESENRVLFGVFSGLFILPTITSLIMICIHRSSTHLILSLLHLSTYFLGTLIWFSMRRQRKCLPKLLRSVSKSQSFFFTKFQKVFFYLTCSVPFLCVTQEVLKQTISNKTDFCYVYGFQVTFYVGILVNSLAWILHSFIYPTYPNLVGLLYSSLCLHVCRKLSLITDDIESCSAQEFTISRQRDILGREAEIERLVHFIQKKFSAPSFLIATAQFSACTSIFGAFIVD
;
A
#
# COMPACT_ATOMS: atom_id res chain seq x y z
N MET A 1 -15.16 -60.94 -63.11
CA MET A 1 -14.72 -61.60 -61.87
C MET A 1 -15.50 -60.97 -60.72
N LYS A 2 -16.26 -61.77 -59.95
CA LYS A 2 -17.07 -61.39 -58.76
C LYS A 2 -18.13 -60.28 -58.96
N GLU A 3 -19.42 -60.63 -58.98
CA GLU A 3 -20.33 -60.62 -57.81
C GLU A 3 -20.65 -59.18 -57.34
N ALA A 4 -21.84 -58.65 -57.65
CA ALA A 4 -23.07 -58.71 -56.82
C ALA A 4 -23.11 -57.58 -55.74
N LYS A 5 -24.24 -56.95 -55.40
CA LYS A 5 -25.66 -57.34 -55.58
C LYS A 5 -26.60 -56.12 -55.57
N GLU A 6 -27.85 -56.34 -55.98
CA GLU A 6 -29.08 -55.58 -55.66
C GLU A 6 -29.26 -55.31 -54.13
N LYS A 7 -30.16 -54.49 -53.54
CA LYS A 7 -31.33 -53.61 -53.86
C LYS A 7 -31.72 -52.89 -52.52
N THR A 8 -32.44 -51.77 -52.34
CA THR A 8 -32.98 -50.63 -53.15
C THR A 8 -33.31 -49.48 -52.16
N ALA A 9 -33.47 -48.22 -52.63
CA ALA A 9 -34.14 -47.10 -51.92
C ALA A 9 -33.51 -46.62 -50.58
N SER A 10 -33.75 -45.41 -50.02
CA SER A 10 -34.44 -44.19 -50.49
C SER A 10 -33.99 -42.95 -49.68
N VAL A 11 -34.13 -41.76 -50.30
CA VAL A 11 -34.38 -40.44 -49.69
C VAL A 11 -33.88 -40.16 -48.26
N SER A 12 -32.82 -39.36 -48.17
CA SER A 12 -32.90 -38.06 -47.46
C SER A 12 -31.93 -37.07 -48.11
N LYS A 13 -32.28 -35.77 -48.11
CA LYS A 13 -31.38 -34.69 -48.55
C LYS A 13 -30.92 -33.91 -47.32
N ASN A 14 -29.61 -33.88 -47.06
CA ASN A 14 -28.99 -32.72 -46.44
C ASN A 14 -28.34 -31.91 -47.55
N VAL A 15 -28.63 -30.60 -47.59
CA VAL A 15 -28.05 -29.67 -48.55
C VAL A 15 -26.74 -29.16 -47.97
N ASP A 16 -25.66 -29.46 -48.68
CA ASP A 16 -24.30 -28.93 -48.56
C ASP A 16 -23.63 -29.05 -47.17
N GLY A 17 -22.34 -29.36 -47.07
CA GLY A 17 -21.30 -29.34 -48.10
C GLY A 17 -20.02 -29.03 -47.35
N GLN A 18 -19.49 -30.05 -46.68
CA GLN A 18 -18.45 -29.89 -45.67
C GLN A 18 -17.14 -29.38 -46.27
N ASP A 19 -16.52 -28.39 -45.64
CA ASP A 19 -15.08 -28.16 -45.77
C ASP A 19 -14.45 -27.82 -44.41
N VAL A 20 -13.19 -28.20 -44.24
CA VAL A 20 -12.48 -28.26 -42.96
C VAL A 20 -11.30 -27.28 -42.96
N SER A 21 -10.86 -26.88 -41.76
CA SER A 21 -9.66 -26.07 -41.51
C SER A 21 -9.73 -24.57 -41.86
N LYS A 22 -10.34 -23.80 -40.95
CA LYS A 22 -9.79 -22.49 -40.58
C LYS A 22 -9.40 -22.50 -39.10
N ILE A 23 -8.17 -22.93 -38.85
CA ILE A 23 -7.48 -22.73 -37.57
C ILE A 23 -7.55 -21.22 -37.26
N HIS A 24 -8.26 -20.85 -36.19
CA HIS A 24 -8.44 -19.45 -35.85
C HIS A 24 -7.13 -18.91 -35.25
N VAL A 25 -6.23 -18.44 -36.13
CA VAL A 25 -4.89 -17.96 -35.78
C VAL A 25 -4.99 -16.97 -34.62
N MET A 26 -4.44 -17.38 -33.47
CA MET A 26 -4.46 -16.63 -32.24
C MET A 26 -3.57 -15.38 -32.39
N ARG A 27 -4.15 -14.28 -32.90
CA ARG A 27 -3.43 -13.01 -33.07
C ARG A 27 -2.83 -12.58 -31.74
N THR A 28 -1.51 -12.71 -31.63
CA THR A 28 -0.71 -12.23 -30.51
C THR A 28 -0.84 -10.71 -30.43
N LEU A 29 -1.65 -10.24 -29.48
CA LEU A 29 -1.85 -8.80 -29.27
C LEU A 29 -0.48 -8.13 -29.03
N PRO A 30 -0.13 -7.06 -29.77
CA PRO A 30 1.19 -6.43 -29.65
C PRO A 30 1.42 -5.95 -28.22
N THR A 31 2.54 -6.39 -27.64
CA THR A 31 2.90 -6.15 -26.23
C THR A 31 3.05 -4.67 -25.89
N SER A 32 3.40 -3.83 -26.87
CA SER A 32 3.52 -2.38 -26.75
C SER A 32 2.21 -1.65 -26.40
N MET A 33 1.05 -2.11 -26.91
CA MET A 33 -0.22 -1.38 -26.73
C MET A 33 -0.79 -1.45 -25.30
N LYS A 34 -0.39 -2.44 -24.49
CA LYS A 34 -0.96 -2.65 -23.15
C LYS A 34 -0.50 -1.65 -22.09
N VAL A 35 0.56 -0.86 -22.35
CA VAL A 35 1.06 0.15 -21.40
C VAL A 35 0.20 1.42 -21.43
N ASN A 36 -0.02 2.01 -22.61
CA ASN A 36 -0.74 3.29 -22.72
C ASN A 36 -2.24 3.16 -22.39
N GLN A 37 -2.87 2.01 -22.65
CA GLN A 37 -4.22 1.73 -22.15
C GLN A 37 -4.27 1.48 -20.63
N CYS A 38 -3.19 0.97 -19.99
CA CYS A 38 -3.12 0.93 -18.53
C CYS A 38 -3.09 2.35 -17.93
N LEU A 39 -2.30 3.27 -18.51
CA LEU A 39 -2.25 4.67 -18.07
C LEU A 39 -3.63 5.35 -18.20
N LYS A 40 -4.33 5.17 -19.34
CA LYS A 40 -5.62 5.83 -19.59
C LYS A 40 -6.74 5.41 -18.61
N TYR A 41 -6.68 4.22 -18.02
CA TYR A 41 -7.60 3.78 -16.96
C TYR A 41 -7.20 4.17 -15.53
N PHE A 42 -5.95 4.60 -15.30
CA PHE A 42 -5.53 5.24 -14.04
C PHE A 42 -5.83 6.75 -14.00
N ASN A 43 -6.32 7.33 -15.10
CA ASN A 43 -6.46 8.77 -15.34
C ASN A 43 -7.62 9.47 -14.58
N ARG A 44 -8.19 8.83 -13.56
CA ARG A 44 -8.83 9.51 -12.42
C ARG A 44 -8.02 9.17 -11.19
N GLU A 45 -7.01 9.99 -10.92
CA GLU A 45 -5.95 9.69 -9.97
C GLU A 45 -6.51 9.47 -8.55
N ASN A 46 -6.43 8.24 -8.05
CA ASN A 46 -6.45 8.05 -6.61
C ASN A 46 -5.07 8.42 -6.07
N ILE A 47 -4.98 9.57 -5.40
CA ILE A 47 -3.75 10.15 -4.85
C ILE A 47 -2.95 9.14 -4.02
N LEU A 48 -3.61 8.22 -3.28
CA LEU A 48 -2.94 7.15 -2.55
C LEU A 48 -2.13 6.22 -3.48
N MET A 49 -2.64 5.87 -4.66
CA MET A 49 -1.93 5.02 -5.61
C MET A 49 -0.68 5.72 -6.18
N THR A 50 -0.77 7.02 -6.46
CA THR A 50 0.36 7.86 -6.86
C THR A 50 1.41 7.95 -5.73
N LEU A 51 0.97 8.10 -4.48
CA LEU A 51 1.83 8.17 -3.31
C LEU A 51 2.52 6.82 -3.01
N ILE A 52 1.82 5.69 -3.14
CA ILE A 52 2.41 4.33 -3.04
C ILE A 52 3.43 4.06 -4.16
N ARG A 53 3.23 4.62 -5.36
CA ARG A 53 4.21 4.59 -6.46
C ARG A 53 5.47 5.37 -6.08
N TRP A 54 5.31 6.61 -5.58
CA TRP A 54 6.39 7.48 -5.10
C TRP A 54 7.21 6.84 -3.97
N MET A 55 6.56 6.18 -3.01
CA MET A 55 7.22 5.44 -1.92
C MET A 55 7.94 4.15 -2.38
N CYS A 56 8.20 3.99 -3.68
CA CYS A 56 8.90 2.86 -4.30
C CYS A 56 8.25 1.48 -4.11
N HIS A 57 6.99 1.37 -3.65
CA HIS A 57 6.33 0.08 -3.40
C HIS A 57 5.70 -0.55 -4.64
N LEU A 58 5.48 0.21 -5.72
CA LEU A 58 5.15 -0.35 -7.02
C LEU A 58 6.43 -0.59 -7.82
N TYR A 59 6.47 -1.68 -8.61
CA TYR A 59 7.64 -2.03 -9.41
C TYR A 59 7.64 -1.28 -10.74
N GLU A 60 8.65 -0.43 -10.93
CA GLU A 60 9.04 0.17 -12.19
C GLU A 60 10.56 -0.03 -12.31
N SER A 61 11.05 -0.56 -13.43
CA SER A 61 12.39 -1.15 -13.53
C SER A 61 13.55 -0.15 -13.49
N GLU A 62 13.27 1.11 -13.81
CA GLU A 62 14.26 2.17 -14.04
C GLU A 62 14.65 2.92 -12.75
N ASN A 63 13.76 2.97 -11.76
CA ASN A 63 13.95 3.74 -10.51
C ASN A 63 14.89 3.07 -9.48
N ARG A 64 16.06 2.59 -9.94
CA ARG A 64 17.17 2.16 -9.07
C ARG A 64 17.77 3.33 -8.29
N VAL A 65 17.92 4.49 -8.93
CA VAL A 65 18.45 5.72 -8.30
C VAL A 65 17.53 6.18 -7.17
N LEU A 66 16.23 6.28 -7.42
CA LEU A 66 15.23 6.65 -6.41
C LEU A 66 15.27 5.71 -5.19
N PHE A 67 15.48 4.40 -5.41
CA PHE A 67 15.65 3.43 -4.32
C PHE A 67 16.94 3.67 -3.52
N GLY A 68 18.06 4.00 -4.17
CA GLY A 68 19.30 4.37 -3.49
C GLY A 68 19.13 5.62 -2.62
N VAL A 69 18.53 6.67 -3.17
CA VAL A 69 18.21 7.91 -2.46
C VAL A 69 17.30 7.63 -1.26
N PHE A 70 16.14 7.00 -1.46
CA PHE A 70 15.23 6.67 -0.36
C PHE A 70 15.89 5.78 0.71
N SER A 71 16.74 4.82 0.34
CA SER A 71 17.44 3.99 1.33
C SER A 71 18.44 4.80 2.16
N GLY A 72 19.18 5.73 1.52
CA GLY A 72 20.04 6.69 2.22
C GLY A 72 19.26 7.60 3.17
N LEU A 73 18.08 8.07 2.75
CA LEU A 73 17.18 8.89 3.57
C LEU A 73 16.58 8.14 4.79
N PHE A 74 16.57 6.80 4.81
CA PHE A 74 16.26 6.01 6.02
C PHE A 74 17.50 5.73 6.88
N ILE A 75 18.70 5.68 6.30
CA ILE A 75 19.95 5.50 7.04
C ILE A 75 20.34 6.77 7.81
N LEU A 76 20.22 7.95 7.19
CA LEU A 76 20.67 9.22 7.78
C LEU A 76 20.02 9.50 9.15
N PRO A 77 18.68 9.41 9.34
CA PRO A 77 18.08 9.65 10.65
C PRO A 77 18.34 8.51 11.64
N THR A 78 18.66 7.29 11.17
CA THR A 78 19.14 6.21 12.07
C THR A 78 20.45 6.61 12.73
N ILE A 79 21.39 7.19 11.95
CA ILE A 79 22.68 7.67 12.46
C ILE A 79 22.46 8.85 13.42
N THR A 80 21.59 9.81 13.06
CA THR A 80 21.17 10.90 13.97
C THR A 80 20.67 10.38 15.31
N SER A 81 19.74 9.41 15.33
CA SER A 81 19.17 8.86 16.57
C SER A 81 20.20 8.09 17.41
N LEU A 82 21.14 7.39 16.77
CA LEU A 82 22.26 6.74 17.47
C LEU A 82 23.21 7.77 18.12
N ILE A 83 23.52 8.87 17.43
CA ILE A 83 24.30 9.99 17.99
C ILE A 83 23.57 10.59 19.20
N MET A 84 22.26 10.81 19.10
CA MET A 84 21.45 11.33 20.21
C MET A 84 21.48 10.41 21.44
N ILE A 85 21.43 9.08 21.27
CA ILE A 85 21.56 8.11 22.36
C ILE A 85 22.94 8.17 23.02
N CYS A 86 24.02 8.32 22.22
CA CYS A 86 25.37 8.50 22.77
C CYS A 86 25.51 9.78 23.60
N ILE A 87 24.86 10.89 23.18
CA ILE A 87 24.84 12.16 23.91
C ILE A 87 24.03 12.05 25.21
N HIS A 88 22.83 11.45 25.17
CA HIS A 88 21.91 11.40 26.31
C HIS A 88 22.18 10.23 27.28
N ARG A 89 23.30 9.50 27.11
CA ARG A 89 23.65 8.27 27.84
C ARG A 89 23.59 8.36 29.38
N SER A 90 23.71 9.55 29.95
CA SER A 90 23.68 9.79 31.41
C SER A 90 22.43 10.55 31.90
N SER A 91 21.36 10.62 31.08
CA SER A 91 20.15 11.39 31.36
C SER A 91 18.90 10.50 31.42
N THR A 92 17.88 10.93 32.17
CA THR A 92 16.52 10.35 32.12
C THR A 92 15.94 10.34 30.69
N HIS A 93 16.32 11.33 29.87
CA HIS A 93 15.96 11.40 28.45
C HIS A 93 16.51 10.23 27.60
N LEU A 94 17.42 9.39 28.12
CA LEU A 94 17.86 8.16 27.44
C LEU A 94 16.69 7.22 27.17
N ILE A 95 15.77 7.04 28.12
CA ILE A 95 14.63 6.12 27.98
C ILE A 95 13.72 6.61 26.84
N LEU A 96 13.37 7.90 26.84
CA LEU A 96 12.59 8.54 25.79
C LEU A 96 13.29 8.46 24.41
N SER A 97 14.62 8.64 24.38
CA SER A 97 15.43 8.54 23.15
C SER A 97 15.46 7.11 22.58
N LEU A 98 15.57 6.08 23.44
CA LEU A 98 15.53 4.67 23.02
C LEU A 98 14.16 4.27 22.47
N LEU A 99 13.08 4.85 23.02
CA LEU A 99 11.71 4.63 22.59
C LEU A 99 11.37 5.36 21.27
N HIS A 100 11.91 6.55 21.05
CA HIS A 100 11.89 7.18 19.72
C HIS A 100 12.70 6.38 18.69
N LEU A 101 13.84 5.79 19.07
CA LEU A 101 14.57 4.89 18.18
C LEU A 101 13.77 3.61 17.88
N SER A 102 13.08 3.00 18.86
CA SER A 102 12.32 1.75 18.64
C SER A 102 11.17 1.97 17.64
N THR A 103 10.41 3.05 17.80
CA THR A 103 9.31 3.42 16.88
C THR A 103 9.82 3.75 15.47
N TYR A 104 10.94 4.47 15.35
CA TYR A 104 11.60 4.73 14.06
C TYR A 104 12.13 3.45 13.38
N PHE A 105 12.76 2.56 14.16
CA PHE A 105 13.27 1.27 13.68
C PHE A 105 12.14 0.37 13.18
N LEU A 106 11.02 0.33 13.90
CA LEU A 106 9.79 -0.35 13.45
C LEU A 106 9.23 0.30 12.17
N GLY A 107 9.22 1.63 12.05
CA GLY A 107 8.91 2.34 10.80
C GLY A 107 9.75 1.87 9.60
N THR A 108 11.06 1.72 9.82
CA THR A 108 12.02 1.19 8.84
C THR A 108 11.73 -0.28 8.48
N LEU A 109 11.39 -1.12 9.48
CA LEU A 109 11.01 -2.52 9.24
C LEU A 109 9.67 -2.65 8.49
N ILE A 110 8.67 -1.79 8.76
CA ILE A 110 7.41 -1.75 8.01
C ILE A 110 7.71 -1.41 6.54
N TRP A 111 8.55 -0.40 6.29
CA TRP A 111 8.97 -0.04 4.94
C TRP A 111 9.67 -1.21 4.24
N PHE A 112 10.63 -1.87 4.89
CA PHE A 112 11.32 -3.02 4.33
C PHE A 112 10.40 -4.23 4.08
N SER A 113 9.42 -4.45 4.95
CA SER A 113 8.41 -5.50 4.80
C SER A 113 7.51 -5.23 3.59
N MET A 114 6.98 -4.01 3.46
CA MET A 114 6.24 -3.55 2.27
C MET A 114 7.12 -3.51 1.02
N ARG A 115 8.42 -3.22 1.14
CA ARG A 115 9.41 -3.25 0.06
C ARG A 115 9.55 -4.66 -0.50
N ARG A 116 9.59 -5.71 0.34
CA ARG A 116 9.63 -7.11 -0.10
C ARG A 116 8.42 -7.47 -0.98
N GLN A 117 7.25 -6.90 -0.73
CA GLN A 117 6.02 -7.19 -1.47
C GLN A 117 5.86 -6.47 -2.83
N ARG A 118 6.83 -5.65 -3.26
CA ARG A 118 6.72 -4.77 -4.45
C ARG A 118 6.28 -5.40 -5.78
N LYS A 119 6.55 -6.69 -5.99
CA LYS A 119 6.17 -7.43 -7.21
C LYS A 119 4.75 -8.00 -7.16
N CYS A 120 4.15 -8.04 -5.96
CA CYS A 120 2.82 -8.61 -5.71
C CYS A 120 1.76 -7.55 -5.41
N LEU A 121 2.13 -6.49 -4.67
CA LEU A 121 1.21 -5.40 -4.32
C LEU A 121 0.52 -4.75 -5.55
N PRO A 122 1.19 -4.49 -6.70
CA PRO A 122 0.52 -4.02 -7.90
C PRO A 122 -0.54 -4.98 -8.46
N LYS A 123 -0.37 -6.31 -8.27
CA LYS A 123 -1.33 -7.32 -8.72
C LYS A 123 -2.59 -7.31 -7.84
N LEU A 124 -2.42 -7.24 -6.52
CA LEU A 124 -3.51 -7.13 -5.56
C LEU A 124 -4.34 -5.86 -5.82
N LEU A 125 -3.68 -4.71 -5.92
CA LEU A 125 -4.35 -3.43 -6.15
C LEU A 125 -5.07 -3.37 -7.51
N ARG A 126 -4.48 -3.96 -8.56
CA ARG A 126 -5.13 -4.13 -9.87
C ARG A 126 -6.31 -5.12 -9.85
N SER A 127 -6.31 -6.11 -8.95
CA SER A 127 -7.44 -7.03 -8.80
C SER A 127 -8.65 -6.30 -8.19
N VAL A 128 -8.42 -5.58 -7.09
CA VAL A 128 -9.45 -4.76 -6.44
C VAL A 128 -9.93 -3.65 -7.38
N SER A 129 -9.02 -2.90 -8.01
CA SER A 129 -9.39 -1.78 -8.92
C SER A 129 -10.17 -2.20 -10.16
N LYS A 130 -10.16 -3.50 -10.52
CA LYS A 130 -10.98 -4.06 -11.59
C LYS A 130 -12.40 -4.39 -11.12
N SER A 131 -12.56 -4.89 -9.90
CA SER A 131 -13.88 -5.22 -9.35
C SER A 131 -14.64 -4.00 -8.86
N GLN A 132 -13.94 -2.97 -8.39
CA GLN A 132 -14.52 -1.69 -8.02
C GLN A 132 -13.44 -0.62 -8.12
N SER A 133 -13.79 0.56 -8.64
CA SER A 133 -12.90 1.72 -8.57
C SER A 133 -12.58 2.03 -7.10
N PHE A 134 -11.28 2.16 -6.79
CA PHE A 134 -10.78 2.50 -5.45
C PHE A 134 -11.16 3.95 -5.09
N PHE A 135 -12.42 4.18 -4.75
CA PHE A 135 -12.90 5.45 -4.22
C PHE A 135 -12.85 5.41 -2.69
N PHE A 136 -11.90 6.16 -2.13
CA PHE A 136 -11.90 6.50 -0.71
C PHE A 136 -13.25 7.12 -0.30
N THR A 137 -13.78 6.68 0.83
CA THR A 137 -14.90 7.37 1.51
C THR A 137 -14.49 8.78 1.94
N LYS A 138 -15.47 9.64 2.25
CA LYS A 138 -15.20 10.99 2.80
C LYS A 138 -14.23 10.90 4.00
N PHE A 139 -14.49 9.98 4.94
CA PHE A 139 -13.62 9.72 6.09
C PHE A 139 -12.19 9.29 5.70
N GLN A 140 -12.04 8.33 4.78
CA GLN A 140 -10.71 7.89 4.35
C GLN A 140 -9.89 9.01 3.69
N LYS A 141 -10.53 9.93 2.96
CA LYS A 141 -9.87 11.13 2.44
C LYS A 141 -9.39 12.06 3.56
N VAL A 142 -10.21 12.29 4.59
CA VAL A 142 -9.84 13.10 5.76
C VAL A 142 -8.63 12.50 6.48
N PHE A 143 -8.65 11.20 6.80
CA PHE A 143 -7.51 10.54 7.42
C PHE A 143 -6.25 10.54 6.55
N PHE A 144 -6.38 10.41 5.22
CA PHE A 144 -5.26 10.52 4.29
C PHE A 144 -4.63 11.91 4.33
N TYR A 145 -5.43 12.99 4.20
CA TYR A 145 -4.91 14.36 4.26
C TYR A 145 -4.32 14.70 5.64
N LEU A 146 -4.97 14.30 6.73
CA LEU A 146 -4.44 14.47 8.09
C LEU A 146 -3.09 13.75 8.26
N THR A 147 -2.96 12.52 7.76
CA THR A 147 -1.70 11.78 7.78
C THR A 147 -0.62 12.50 6.97
N CYS A 148 -0.95 12.95 5.76
CA CYS A 148 -0.02 13.70 4.90
C CYS A 148 0.36 15.10 5.46
N SER A 149 -0.43 15.69 6.37
CA SER A 149 -0.07 16.96 7.02
C SER A 149 0.94 16.82 8.16
N VAL A 150 1.10 15.63 8.75
CA VAL A 150 1.95 15.43 9.94
C VAL A 150 3.39 15.95 9.76
N PRO A 151 4.13 15.68 8.66
CA PRO A 151 5.49 16.19 8.51
C PRO A 151 5.57 17.72 8.51
N PHE A 152 4.58 18.40 7.93
CA PHE A 152 4.51 19.86 7.90
C PHE A 152 4.23 20.44 9.29
N LEU A 153 3.34 19.81 10.06
CA LEU A 153 3.06 20.22 11.44
C LEU A 153 4.31 20.10 12.33
N CYS A 154 5.05 18.99 12.23
CA CYS A 154 6.30 18.80 12.97
C CYS A 154 7.37 19.84 12.62
N VAL A 155 7.53 20.17 11.33
CA VAL A 155 8.45 21.24 10.89
C VAL A 155 8.03 22.59 11.45
N THR A 156 6.75 22.98 11.30
CA THR A 156 6.26 24.27 11.79
C THR A 156 6.45 24.41 13.29
N GLN A 157 6.22 23.34 14.07
CA GLN A 157 6.45 23.33 15.51
C GLN A 157 7.94 23.54 15.87
N GLU A 158 8.86 22.84 15.21
CA GLU A 158 10.30 22.96 15.50
C GLU A 158 10.88 24.29 15.00
N VAL A 159 10.50 24.77 13.81
CA VAL A 159 10.89 26.10 13.32
C VAL A 159 10.41 27.20 14.29
N LEU A 160 9.16 27.13 14.73
CA LEU A 160 8.60 28.08 15.71
C LEU A 160 9.36 28.03 17.05
N LYS A 161 9.66 26.83 17.56
CA LYS A 161 10.47 26.63 18.78
C LYS A 161 11.86 27.25 18.64
N GLN A 162 12.54 27.08 17.51
CA GLN A 162 13.85 27.68 17.25
C GLN A 162 13.79 29.20 17.09
N THR A 163 12.74 29.75 16.47
CA THR A 163 12.51 31.19 16.38
C THR A 163 12.22 31.83 17.75
N ILE A 164 11.42 31.19 18.60
CA ILE A 164 11.10 31.68 19.96
C ILE A 164 12.31 31.56 20.89
N SER A 165 13.12 30.50 20.75
CA SER A 165 14.30 30.27 21.60
C SER A 165 15.51 31.17 21.24
N ASN A 166 15.41 32.04 20.25
CA ASN A 166 16.58 32.64 19.63
C ASN A 166 17.25 33.72 20.51
N LYS A 167 18.55 33.56 20.79
CA LYS A 167 19.40 34.54 21.48
C LYS A 167 20.75 34.80 20.77
N THR A 168 21.02 34.14 19.64
CA THR A 168 22.35 34.15 18.98
C THR A 168 22.25 33.91 17.47
N ASP A 169 23.03 34.64 16.67
CA ASP A 169 23.04 34.51 15.19
C ASP A 169 23.52 33.14 14.66
N PHE A 170 24.09 32.32 15.54
CA PHE A 170 24.65 31.01 15.24
C PHE A 170 23.92 29.90 15.99
N CYS A 171 23.86 28.73 15.35
CA CYS A 171 23.32 27.49 15.90
C CYS A 171 24.38 26.38 15.79
N TYR A 172 24.43 25.46 16.75
CA TYR A 172 25.29 24.28 16.66
C TYR A 172 24.48 23.09 16.14
N VAL A 173 24.83 22.61 14.94
CA VAL A 173 24.19 21.44 14.31
C VAL A 173 25.23 20.33 14.16
N TYR A 174 24.98 19.20 14.82
CA TYR A 174 25.93 18.08 14.96
C TYR A 174 27.34 18.50 15.44
N GLY A 175 27.41 19.52 16.31
CA GLY A 175 28.66 20.07 16.84
C GLY A 175 29.33 21.15 15.97
N PHE A 176 28.86 21.35 14.74
CA PHE A 176 29.36 22.41 13.85
C PHE A 176 28.59 23.71 14.06
N GLN A 177 29.31 24.83 14.22
CA GLN A 177 28.72 26.16 14.24
C GLN A 177 28.27 26.55 12.83
N VAL A 178 26.97 26.80 12.65
CA VAL A 178 26.35 27.23 11.40
C VAL A 178 25.55 28.51 11.62
N THR A 179 25.28 29.26 10.55
CA THR A 179 24.36 30.41 10.63
C THR A 179 22.94 29.92 10.94
N PHE A 180 22.18 30.73 11.69
CA PHE A 180 20.81 30.40 12.13
C PHE A 180 19.92 29.82 11.02
N TYR A 181 19.90 30.45 9.84
CA TYR A 181 19.11 30.00 8.68
C TYR A 181 19.54 28.64 8.12
N VAL A 182 20.85 28.34 8.08
CA VAL A 182 21.36 27.03 7.65
C VAL A 182 21.02 25.96 8.69
N GLY A 183 21.11 26.31 9.98
CA GLY A 183 20.71 25.44 11.08
C GLY A 183 19.23 25.03 10.99
N ILE A 184 18.34 26.02 10.82
CA ILE A 184 16.91 25.80 10.58
C ILE A 184 16.69 24.87 9.38
N LEU A 185 17.34 25.13 8.25
CA LEU A 185 17.11 24.35 7.02
C LEU A 185 17.56 22.89 7.15
N VAL A 186 18.74 22.64 7.72
CA VAL A 186 19.26 21.27 7.93
C VAL A 186 18.40 20.52 8.94
N ASN A 187 18.01 21.16 10.05
CA ASN A 187 17.17 20.55 11.07
C ASN A 187 15.74 20.29 10.55
N SER A 188 15.14 21.24 9.84
CA SER A 188 13.82 21.07 9.21
C SER A 188 13.81 19.88 8.24
N LEU A 189 14.86 19.72 7.43
CA LEU A 189 14.99 18.55 6.55
C LEU A 189 15.08 17.24 7.35
N ALA A 190 15.84 17.20 8.44
CA ALA A 190 15.91 16.03 9.32
C ALA A 190 14.54 15.68 9.94
N TRP A 191 13.78 16.69 10.39
CA TRP A 191 12.42 16.50 10.93
C TRP A 191 11.40 16.07 9.86
N ILE A 192 11.47 16.57 8.63
CA ILE A 192 10.64 16.04 7.51
C ILE A 192 10.89 14.55 7.34
N LEU A 193 12.16 14.14 7.26
CA LEU A 193 12.54 12.74 7.03
C LEU A 193 12.11 11.85 8.20
N HIS A 194 12.36 12.28 9.44
CA HIS A 194 11.95 11.55 10.63
C HIS A 194 10.43 11.39 10.70
N SER A 195 9.66 12.50 10.61
CA SER A 195 8.20 12.48 10.67
C SER A 195 7.54 11.77 9.49
N PHE A 196 8.20 11.74 8.32
CA PHE A 196 7.76 10.92 7.19
C PHE A 196 7.93 9.42 7.48
N ILE A 197 9.07 9.00 8.03
CA ILE A 197 9.37 7.59 8.32
C ILE A 197 8.54 7.07 9.51
N TYR A 198 8.32 7.90 10.54
CA TYR A 198 7.38 7.63 11.63
C TYR A 198 6.78 8.95 12.15
N PRO A 199 5.44 9.11 12.24
CA PRO A 199 4.40 8.09 12.07
C PRO A 199 3.75 8.05 10.68
N THR A 200 4.09 8.98 9.77
CA THR A 200 3.36 9.20 8.50
C THR A 200 3.32 7.95 7.62
N TYR A 201 4.47 7.33 7.37
CA TYR A 201 4.57 6.14 6.53
C TYR A 201 3.81 4.92 7.09
N PRO A 202 3.98 4.52 8.37
CA PRO A 202 3.14 3.51 9.02
C PRO A 202 1.64 3.77 8.89
N ASN A 203 1.20 5.02 9.10
CA ASN A 203 -0.20 5.39 9.01
C ASN A 203 -0.74 5.28 7.58
N LEU A 204 0.04 5.63 6.55
CA LEU A 204 -0.33 5.44 5.14
C LEU A 204 -0.46 3.94 4.77
N VAL A 205 0.43 3.08 5.30
CA VAL A 205 0.32 1.61 5.12
C VAL A 205 -0.89 1.06 5.88
N GLY A 206 -1.19 1.57 7.08
CA GLY A 206 -2.39 1.25 7.84
C GLY A 206 -3.67 1.61 7.08
N LEU A 207 -3.77 2.84 6.56
CA LEU A 207 -4.92 3.29 5.76
C LEU A 207 -5.13 2.45 4.50
N LEU A 208 -4.04 2.04 3.84
CA LEU A 208 -4.10 1.11 2.71
C LEU A 208 -4.66 -0.25 3.12
N TYR A 209 -4.17 -0.82 4.22
CA TYR A 209 -4.64 -2.10 4.77
C TYR A 209 -6.11 -2.03 5.17
N SER A 210 -6.50 -1.04 5.97
CA SER A 210 -7.90 -0.82 6.37
C SER A 210 -8.83 -0.58 5.17
N SER A 211 -8.36 0.08 4.11
CA SER A 211 -9.15 0.23 2.87
C SER A 211 -9.31 -1.06 2.08
N LEU A 212 -8.33 -1.97 2.12
CA LEU A 212 -8.43 -3.31 1.54
C LEU A 212 -9.42 -4.18 2.33
N CYS A 213 -9.33 -4.16 3.66
CA CYS A 213 -10.26 -4.86 4.54
C CYS A 213 -11.70 -4.33 4.39
N LEU A 214 -11.91 -3.01 4.32
CA LEU A 214 -13.24 -2.44 4.11
C LEU A 214 -13.87 -2.84 2.76
N HIS A 215 -13.06 -3.04 1.71
CA HIS A 215 -13.57 -3.55 0.43
C HIS A 215 -13.96 -5.04 0.53
N VAL A 216 -13.21 -5.86 1.27
CA VAL A 216 -13.59 -7.24 1.61
C VAL A 216 -14.93 -7.26 2.38
N CYS A 217 -15.05 -6.48 3.45
CA CYS A 217 -16.28 -6.42 4.25
C CYS A 217 -17.49 -6.02 3.40
N ARG A 218 -17.35 -5.04 2.49
CA ARG A 218 -18.40 -4.65 1.56
C ARG A 218 -18.79 -5.74 0.58
N LYS A 219 -17.82 -6.50 0.04
CA LYS A 219 -18.13 -7.65 -0.81
C LYS A 219 -18.89 -8.73 -0.04
N LEU A 220 -18.56 -8.94 1.24
CA LEU A 220 -19.24 -9.91 2.08
C LEU A 220 -20.67 -9.48 2.39
N SER A 221 -20.89 -8.23 2.83
CA SER A 221 -22.25 -7.68 3.02
C SER A 221 -23.09 -7.80 1.74
N LEU A 222 -22.55 -7.41 0.58
CA LEU A 222 -23.22 -7.55 -0.73
C LEU A 222 -23.44 -9.01 -1.20
N ILE A 223 -23.01 -10.02 -0.44
CA ILE A 223 -23.45 -11.43 -0.61
C ILE A 223 -24.50 -11.78 0.44
N THR A 224 -24.31 -11.34 1.69
CA THR A 224 -25.28 -11.52 2.79
C THR A 224 -26.62 -10.87 2.46
N ASP A 225 -26.63 -9.58 2.11
CA ASP A 225 -27.83 -8.82 1.68
C ASP A 225 -28.55 -9.55 0.52
N ASP A 226 -27.75 -10.07 -0.42
CA ASP A 226 -28.14 -10.74 -1.67
C ASP A 226 -28.71 -12.16 -1.47
N ILE A 227 -28.51 -12.72 -0.27
CA ILE A 227 -29.06 -13.99 0.23
C ILE A 227 -30.28 -13.73 1.10
N GLU A 228 -30.19 -12.79 2.05
CA GLU A 228 -31.28 -12.42 2.95
C GLU A 228 -32.50 -11.85 2.19
N SER A 229 -32.27 -11.16 1.07
CA SER A 229 -33.34 -10.67 0.19
C SER A 229 -33.86 -11.70 -0.82
N CYS A 230 -33.33 -12.94 -0.84
CA CYS A 230 -33.62 -13.93 -1.88
C CYS A 230 -34.73 -14.88 -1.42
N SER A 231 -35.83 -14.98 -2.17
CA SER A 231 -36.88 -15.95 -1.83
C SER A 231 -36.41 -17.39 -2.10
N ALA A 232 -37.02 -18.35 -1.40
CA ALA A 232 -36.73 -19.78 -1.59
C ALA A 232 -36.99 -20.28 -3.04
N GLN A 233 -37.79 -19.56 -3.83
CA GLN A 233 -38.06 -19.85 -5.23
C GLN A 233 -36.95 -19.31 -6.17
N GLU A 234 -36.29 -18.21 -5.79
CA GLU A 234 -35.19 -17.59 -6.55
C GLU A 234 -33.82 -18.22 -6.23
N PHE A 235 -33.69 -18.93 -5.10
CA PHE A 235 -32.47 -19.60 -4.62
C PHE A 235 -32.07 -20.87 -5.40
N THR A 236 -32.13 -20.76 -6.73
CA THR A 236 -31.80 -21.77 -7.73
C THR A 236 -30.34 -22.22 -7.67
N ILE A 237 -30.04 -23.40 -8.23
CA ILE A 237 -28.67 -23.94 -8.40
C ILE A 237 -27.74 -22.93 -9.12
N SER A 238 -28.28 -22.13 -10.04
CA SER A 238 -27.60 -21.01 -10.71
C SER A 238 -27.18 -19.90 -9.72
N ARG A 239 -28.10 -19.48 -8.83
CA ARG A 239 -27.84 -18.45 -7.81
C ARG A 239 -26.85 -18.95 -6.75
N GLN A 240 -26.97 -20.21 -6.31
CA GLN A 240 -26.02 -20.87 -5.42
C GLN A 240 -24.60 -20.89 -6.02
N ARG A 241 -24.46 -21.23 -7.31
CA ARG A 241 -23.16 -21.24 -8.01
C ARG A 241 -22.54 -19.84 -8.13
N ASP A 242 -23.35 -18.82 -8.36
CA ASP A 242 -22.91 -17.42 -8.38
C ASP A 242 -22.40 -16.96 -6.99
N ILE A 243 -23.16 -17.26 -5.93
CA ILE A 243 -22.77 -16.97 -4.53
C ILE A 243 -21.43 -17.64 -4.19
N LEU A 244 -21.28 -18.94 -4.42
CA LEU A 244 -20.03 -19.69 -4.20
C LEU A 244 -18.87 -19.14 -5.06
N GLY A 245 -19.17 -18.67 -6.27
CA GLY A 245 -18.19 -18.02 -7.15
C GLY A 245 -17.68 -16.69 -6.60
N ARG A 246 -18.56 -15.88 -6.00
CA ARG A 246 -18.21 -14.62 -5.34
C ARG A 246 -17.51 -14.84 -4.00
N GLU A 247 -17.95 -15.81 -3.20
CA GLU A 247 -17.29 -16.24 -1.96
C GLU A 247 -15.84 -16.65 -2.21
N ALA A 248 -15.60 -17.53 -3.19
CA ALA A 248 -14.25 -17.96 -3.57
C ALA A 248 -13.38 -16.82 -4.14
N GLU A 249 -13.97 -15.70 -4.59
CA GLU A 249 -13.21 -14.49 -4.92
C GLU A 249 -12.79 -13.72 -3.66
N ILE A 250 -13.70 -13.59 -2.68
CA ILE A 250 -13.43 -12.97 -1.37
C ILE A 250 -12.35 -13.75 -0.61
N GLU A 251 -12.46 -15.08 -0.52
CA GLU A 251 -11.50 -15.94 0.16
C GLU A 251 -10.07 -15.74 -0.38
N ARG A 252 -9.92 -15.78 -1.72
CA ARG A 252 -8.65 -15.50 -2.41
C ARG A 252 -8.13 -14.10 -2.09
N LEU A 253 -9.01 -13.10 -2.06
CA LEU A 253 -8.65 -11.72 -1.74
C LEU A 253 -8.18 -11.57 -0.28
N VAL A 254 -8.88 -12.19 0.68
CA VAL A 254 -8.49 -12.24 2.10
C VAL A 254 -7.13 -12.89 2.26
N HIS A 255 -6.91 -14.07 1.69
CA HIS A 255 -5.62 -14.75 1.73
C HIS A 255 -4.51 -13.92 1.07
N PHE A 256 -4.78 -13.22 -0.04
CA PHE A 256 -3.80 -12.29 -0.63
C PHE A 256 -3.50 -11.09 0.27
N ILE A 257 -4.50 -10.51 0.96
CA ILE A 257 -4.29 -9.42 1.91
C ILE A 257 -3.46 -9.90 3.09
N GLN A 258 -3.86 -10.98 3.77
CA GLN A 258 -3.12 -11.59 4.88
C GLN A 258 -1.67 -11.90 4.49
N LYS A 259 -1.43 -12.58 3.37
CA LYS A 259 -0.09 -12.98 2.87
C LYS A 259 0.79 -11.80 2.43
N LYS A 260 0.27 -10.57 2.43
CA LYS A 260 1.02 -9.36 2.08
C LYS A 260 1.12 -8.36 3.22
N PHE A 261 0.14 -8.32 4.11
CA PHE A 261 0.04 -7.35 5.19
C PHE A 261 0.26 -7.93 6.60
N SER A 262 0.34 -9.25 6.81
CA SER A 262 0.55 -9.83 8.16
C SER A 262 1.77 -9.25 8.90
N ALA A 263 2.96 -9.27 8.28
CA ALA A 263 4.15 -8.68 8.89
C ALA A 263 4.10 -7.13 8.97
N PRO A 264 3.66 -6.39 7.92
CA PRO A 264 3.43 -4.95 8.04
C PRO A 264 2.43 -4.55 9.16
N SER A 265 1.29 -5.22 9.29
CA SER A 265 0.26 -4.87 10.27
C SER A 265 0.68 -5.22 11.69
N PHE A 266 1.37 -6.35 11.90
CA PHE A 266 2.01 -6.67 13.16
C PHE A 266 3.00 -5.58 13.58
N LEU A 267 3.94 -5.20 12.69
CA LEU A 267 4.93 -4.17 12.98
C LEU A 267 4.30 -2.78 13.23
N ILE A 268 3.21 -2.42 12.52
CA ILE A 268 2.43 -1.20 12.79
C ILE A 268 1.81 -1.27 14.19
N ALA A 269 1.19 -2.39 14.57
CA ALA A 269 0.60 -2.56 15.90
C ALA A 269 1.67 -2.46 17.01
N THR A 270 2.83 -3.11 16.83
CA THR A 270 3.97 -2.99 17.76
C THR A 270 4.48 -1.55 17.85
N ALA A 271 4.57 -0.82 16.73
CA ALA A 271 5.05 0.57 16.73
C ALA A 271 4.09 1.53 17.44
N GLN A 272 2.78 1.39 17.19
CA GLN A 272 1.75 2.19 17.86
C GLN A 272 1.66 1.84 19.35
N PHE A 273 1.71 0.56 19.72
CA PHE A 273 1.74 0.14 21.13
C PHE A 273 2.98 0.69 21.85
N SER A 274 4.17 0.55 21.26
CA SER A 274 5.41 1.12 21.78
C SER A 274 5.29 2.63 21.98
N ALA A 275 4.74 3.37 21.01
CA ALA A 275 4.54 4.82 21.12
C ALA A 275 3.58 5.19 22.27
N CYS A 276 2.45 4.50 22.41
CA CYS A 276 1.52 4.71 23.52
C CYS A 276 2.20 4.43 24.87
N THR A 277 2.90 3.30 25.02
CA THR A 277 3.66 2.97 26.24
C THR A 277 4.75 4.02 26.53
N SER A 278 5.33 4.64 25.50
CA SER A 278 6.32 5.72 25.66
C SER A 278 5.70 6.99 26.23
N ILE A 279 4.52 7.36 25.73
CA ILE A 279 3.77 8.53 26.18
C ILE A 279 3.30 8.33 27.63
N PHE A 280 2.73 7.16 27.95
CA PHE A 280 2.38 6.83 29.34
C PHE A 280 3.60 6.75 30.26
N GLY A 281 4.75 6.25 29.77
CA GLY A 281 5.99 6.20 30.54
C GLY A 281 6.52 7.59 30.90
N ALA A 282 6.42 8.57 29.98
CA ALA A 282 6.76 9.96 30.27
C ALA A 282 5.85 10.54 31.37
N PHE A 283 4.53 10.42 31.22
CA PHE A 283 3.52 10.88 32.20
C PHE A 283 3.56 10.17 33.59
N ILE A 284 4.48 9.23 33.82
CA ILE A 284 4.67 8.53 35.10
C ILE A 284 6.05 8.84 35.72
N VAL A 285 6.96 9.47 34.95
CA VAL A 285 8.35 9.79 35.36
C VAL A 285 8.56 11.29 35.56
N ASP A 286 7.73 12.13 34.93
CA ASP A 286 7.56 13.57 35.22
C ASP A 286 6.53 13.80 36.35
#